data_AF-A0A2K8X9Z1-F1
#
_entry.id   AF-A0A2K8X9Z1-F1
#
_cell.length_a   1.000
_cell.length_b   1.000
_cell.length_c   1.000
_cell.angle_alpha   90.00
_cell.angle_beta   90.00
_cell.angle_gamma   90.00
#
_symmetry.space_group_name_H-M   'P 1'
#
loop_
_entity.id
_entity.type
_entity.pdbx_description
1 polymer ?
#
loop_
_entity_poly.entity_id
_entity_poly.type
_entity_poly.pdbx_seq_one_letter_code
_entity_poly.pdbx_strand_id
1 'polypeptide(L)'
;MKDNPPAKNIAIIAYASSVFLYLHLMVFIAVFGVAIILNYNKGNKFASFHIRQMFGIAIIAVVVSVFADNIPKDQLLLPLLIITLMVLLALLGLISSLRNQQDLLPFIGKYFQKWFTFIK
;
A
#
# COMPACT_ATOMS: atom_id res chain seq x y z
N MET A 1 28.63 25.00 -24.97
CA MET A 1 27.86 24.18 -24.00
C MET A 1 28.42 22.78 -24.08
N LYS A 2 28.76 22.14 -22.96
CA LYS A 2 29.27 20.75 -23.00
C LYS A 2 28.06 19.86 -23.21
N ASP A 3 28.02 19.11 -24.31
CA ASP A 3 26.90 18.21 -24.60
C ASP A 3 26.70 17.23 -23.45
N ASN A 4 25.44 16.94 -23.12
CA ASN A 4 25.13 15.97 -22.07
C ASN A 4 25.72 14.60 -22.46
N PRO A 5 26.28 13.84 -21.50
CA PRO A 5 26.77 12.50 -21.80
C PRO A 5 25.62 11.62 -22.34
N PRO A 6 25.92 10.67 -23.24
CA PRO A 6 24.93 9.73 -23.72
C PRO A 6 24.29 9.00 -22.53
N ALA A 7 22.97 8.75 -22.61
CA ALA A 7 22.19 8.08 -21.56
C ALA A 7 22.08 8.81 -20.20
N LYS A 8 22.39 10.11 -20.10
CA LYS A 8 22.13 10.92 -18.87
C LYS A 8 20.74 10.69 -18.28
N ASN A 9 19.70 10.60 -19.11
CA ASN A 9 18.32 10.39 -18.66
C ASN A 9 18.10 9.00 -18.02
N ILE A 10 18.79 7.96 -18.51
CA ILE A 10 18.71 6.61 -17.94
C ILE A 10 19.35 6.62 -16.55
N ALA A 11 20.51 7.28 -16.40
CA ALA A 11 21.13 7.45 -15.10
C ALA A 11 20.22 8.20 -14.12
N ILE A 12 19.57 9.29 -14.57
CA ILE A 12 18.61 10.04 -13.75
C ILE A 12 17.43 9.14 -13.32
N ILE A 13 16.86 8.34 -14.22
CA ILE A 13 15.76 7.41 -13.90
C ILE A 13 16.21 6.37 -12.88
N ALA A 14 17.43 5.84 -13.00
CA ALA A 14 17.98 4.87 -12.05
C ALA A 14 18.16 5.47 -10.64
N TYR A 15 18.63 6.71 -10.51
CA TYR A 15 18.69 7.38 -9.21
C TYR A 15 17.31 7.74 -8.68
N ALA A 16 16.40 8.19 -9.54
CA ALA A 16 15.03 8.54 -9.14
C ALA A 16 14.25 7.34 -8.61
N SER A 17 14.47 6.13 -9.13
CA SER A 17 13.82 4.91 -8.62
C SER A 17 14.23 4.60 -7.17
N SER A 18 15.48 4.85 -6.79
CA SER A 18 15.94 4.69 -5.40
C SER A 18 15.23 5.65 -4.45
N VAL A 19 14.95 6.88 -4.90
CA VAL A 19 14.21 7.88 -4.10
C VAL A 19 12.77 7.41 -3.86
N PHE A 20 12.14 6.81 -4.86
CA PHE A 20 10.80 6.21 -4.70
C PHE A 20 10.81 5.07 -3.68
N LEU A 21 11.88 4.26 -3.65
CA LEU A 21 12.04 3.18 -2.67
C LEU A 21 12.11 3.69 -1.22
N TYR A 22 12.64 4.89 -0.94
CA TYR A 22 12.70 5.44 0.42
C TYR A 22 11.54 6.37 0.77
N LEU A 23 10.95 7.07 -0.21
CA LEU A 23 9.84 8.00 0.02
C LEU A 23 8.45 7.37 -0.04
N HIS A 24 8.32 6.13 -0.51
CA HIS A 24 7.02 5.48 -0.70
C HIS A 24 6.14 5.51 0.56
N LEU A 25 6.70 5.28 1.76
CA LEU A 25 5.92 5.29 3.01
C LEU A 25 5.36 6.68 3.32
N MET A 26 6.15 7.74 3.15
CA MET A 26 5.71 9.10 3.38
C MET A 26 4.63 9.51 2.38
N VAL A 27 4.83 9.18 1.09
CA VAL A 27 3.84 9.41 0.03
C VAL A 27 2.56 8.64 0.32
N PHE A 28 2.67 7.38 0.75
CA PHE A 28 1.53 6.56 1.14
C PHE A 28 0.74 7.22 2.26
N ILE A 29 1.38 7.60 3.38
CA ILE A 29 0.72 8.25 4.51
C ILE A 29 0.01 9.54 4.08
N ALA A 30 0.67 10.37 3.27
CA ALA A 30 0.09 11.63 2.79
C ALA A 30 -1.15 11.39 1.92
N VAL A 31 -1.05 10.56 0.88
CA VAL A 31 -2.14 10.31 -0.07
C VAL A 31 -3.30 9.56 0.59
N PHE A 32 -2.99 8.52 1.39
CA PHE A 32 -3.99 7.73 2.10
C PHE A 32 -4.68 8.55 3.20
N GLY A 33 -3.93 9.38 3.93
CA GLY A 33 -4.47 10.31 4.92
C GLY A 33 -5.46 11.30 4.30
N VAL A 34 -5.15 11.85 3.13
CA VAL A 34 -6.09 12.70 2.38
C VAL A 34 -7.37 11.94 2.05
N ALA A 35 -7.30 10.69 1.59
CA ALA A 35 -8.48 9.88 1.30
C ALA A 35 -9.38 9.68 2.54
N ILE A 36 -8.78 9.44 3.71
CA ILE A 36 -9.52 9.37 5.00
C ILE A 36 -10.21 10.69 5.29
N ILE A 37 -9.49 11.81 5.23
CA ILE A 37 -10.02 13.14 5.55
C ILE A 37 -11.17 13.51 4.62
N LEU A 38 -11.03 13.23 3.31
CA LEU A 38 -12.06 13.51 2.32
C LEU A 38 -13.35 12.71 2.55
N ASN A 39 -13.26 11.53 3.17
CA ASN A 39 -14.43 10.71 3.49
C ASN A 39 -14.98 10.96 4.91
N TYR A 40 -14.18 11.48 5.83
CA TYR A 40 -14.51 11.58 7.26
C TYR A 40 -15.86 12.27 7.53
N ASN A 41 -16.13 13.40 6.88
CA ASN A 41 -17.38 14.13 7.05
C ASN A 41 -18.53 13.62 6.17
N LYS A 42 -18.23 12.87 5.11
CA LYS A 42 -19.21 12.39 4.13
C LYS A 42 -19.78 11.02 4.50
N GLY A 43 -18.96 10.16 5.11
CA GLY A 43 -19.34 8.80 5.48
C GLY A 43 -19.79 7.96 4.29
N ASN A 44 -19.16 8.12 3.12
CA ASN A 44 -19.56 7.36 1.93
C ASN A 44 -19.19 5.89 2.12
N LYS A 45 -20.20 5.04 2.34
CA LYS A 45 -20.02 3.60 2.57
C LYS A 45 -19.08 2.91 1.56
N PHE A 46 -19.12 3.34 0.30
CA PHE A 46 -18.22 2.85 -0.75
C PHE A 46 -16.75 3.15 -0.44
N ALA A 47 -16.42 4.42 -0.18
CA ALA A 47 -15.07 4.82 0.17
C ALA A 47 -14.62 4.19 1.50
N SER A 48 -15.49 4.18 2.51
CA SER A 48 -15.19 3.58 3.82
C SER A 48 -14.84 2.10 3.69
N PHE A 49 -15.55 1.36 2.83
CA PHE A 49 -15.23 -0.04 2.54
C PHE A 49 -13.80 -0.20 2.03
N HIS A 50 -13.41 0.53 0.98
CA HIS A 50 -12.06 0.41 0.40
C HIS A 50 -10.97 0.97 1.32
N ILE A 51 -11.24 2.04 2.06
CA ILE A 51 -10.32 2.59 3.06
C ILE A 51 -10.04 1.56 4.14
N ARG A 52 -11.05 0.85 4.66
CA ARG A 52 -10.86 -0.23 5.65
C ARG A 52 -10.04 -1.39 5.08
N GLN A 53 -10.29 -1.80 3.83
CA GLN A 53 -9.49 -2.84 3.18
C GLN A 53 -8.00 -2.43 3.09
N MET A 54 -7.74 -1.23 2.56
CA MET A 54 -6.37 -0.73 2.40
C MET A 54 -5.67 -0.45 3.73
N PHE A 55 -6.41 0.02 4.74
CA PHE A 55 -5.90 0.23 6.09
C PHE A 55 -5.40 -1.08 6.72
N GLY A 56 -6.17 -2.17 6.56
CA GLY A 56 -5.77 -3.49 7.00
C GLY A 56 -4.49 -4.00 6.33
N ILE A 57 -4.38 -3.83 5.00
CA ILE A 57 -3.16 -4.15 4.25
C ILE A 57 -1.97 -3.34 4.81
N ALA A 58 -2.16 -2.03 5.02
CA ALA A 58 -1.10 -1.16 5.51
C ALA A 58 -0.60 -1.56 6.91
N ILE A 59 -1.51 -1.93 7.82
CA ILE A 59 -1.14 -2.44 9.15
C ILE A 59 -0.29 -3.70 9.02
N ILE A 60 -0.71 -4.67 8.20
CA ILE A 60 0.07 -5.91 8.00
C ILE A 60 1.45 -5.58 7.44
N ALA A 61 1.54 -4.69 6.44
CA ALA A 61 2.82 -4.30 5.84
C ALA A 61 3.75 -3.65 6.88
N VAL A 62 3.24 -2.77 7.74
CA VAL A 62 4.01 -2.15 8.82
C VAL A 62 4.46 -3.19 9.84
N VAL A 63 3.58 -4.08 10.29
CA VAL A 63 3.92 -5.16 11.23
C VAL A 63 5.04 -6.03 10.65
N VAL A 64 4.88 -6.52 9.43
CA VAL A 64 5.90 -7.35 8.77
C VAL A 64 7.23 -6.62 8.66
N SER A 65 7.21 -5.33 8.30
CA SER A 65 8.44 -4.53 8.16
C SER A 65 9.15 -4.33 9.50
N VAL A 66 8.42 -4.08 10.58
CA VAL A 66 8.98 -3.89 11.94
C VAL A 66 9.57 -5.19 12.49
N PHE A 67 8.94 -6.34 12.20
CA PHE A 67 9.39 -7.64 12.72
C PHE A 67 10.35 -8.39 11.79
N ALA A 68 10.58 -7.90 10.57
CA ALA A 68 11.41 -8.58 9.57
C ALA A 68 12.82 -8.92 10.10
N ASP A 69 13.44 -8.01 10.85
CA ASP A 69 14.80 -8.20 11.39
C ASP A 69 14.88 -9.26 12.49
N ASN A 70 13.75 -9.63 13.09
CA ASN A 70 13.66 -10.68 14.11
C ASN A 70 13.46 -12.07 13.49
N ILE A 71 13.27 -12.16 12.18
CA ILE A 71 13.06 -13.44 11.49
C ILE A 71 14.43 -14.13 11.28
N PRO A 72 14.53 -15.43 11.59
CA PRO A 72 15.74 -16.21 11.32
C PRO A 72 16.21 -16.07 9.86
N LYS A 73 17.53 -16.02 9.66
CA LYS A 73 18.13 -15.75 8.34
C LYS A 73 17.75 -16.79 7.27
N ASP A 74 17.49 -18.03 7.68
CA ASP A 74 17.00 -19.12 6.84
C ASP A 74 15.56 -18.90 6.34
N GLN A 75 14.81 -17.96 6.92
CA GLN A 75 13.41 -17.65 6.61
C GLN A 75 13.22 -16.24 6.00
N LEU A 76 14.29 -15.62 5.47
CA LEU A 76 14.24 -14.25 4.93
C LEU A 76 13.25 -14.08 3.76
N LEU A 77 12.83 -15.16 3.11
CA LEU A 77 11.80 -15.14 2.06
C LEU A 77 10.39 -14.90 2.60
N LEU A 78 10.13 -15.16 3.88
CA LEU A 78 8.80 -15.06 4.47
C LEU A 78 8.25 -13.62 4.48
N PRO A 79 8.97 -12.58 4.97
CA PRO A 79 8.54 -11.18 4.84
C PRO A 79 8.25 -10.78 3.41
N LEU A 80 9.12 -11.18 2.48
CA LEU A 80 8.97 -10.87 1.06
C LEU A 80 7.69 -11.47 0.48
N LEU A 81 7.38 -12.72 0.83
CA LEU A 81 6.17 -13.40 0.39
C LEU A 81 4.91 -12.71 0.95
N ILE A 82 4.91 -12.34 2.23
CA ILE A 82 3.77 -11.67 2.86
C ILE A 82 3.54 -10.29 2.23
N ILE A 83 4.59 -9.49 2.05
CA ILE A 83 4.49 -8.18 1.38
C ILE A 83 4.01 -8.33 -0.07
N THR A 84 4.52 -9.33 -0.80
CA THR A 84 4.06 -9.63 -2.16
C THR A 84 2.56 -9.94 -2.19
N LEU A 85 2.08 -10.77 -1.25
CA LEU A 85 0.65 -11.07 -1.13
C LEU A 85 -0.16 -9.80 -0.81
N MET A 86 0.33 -8.95 0.09
CA MET A 86 -0.32 -7.68 0.43
C MET A 86 -0.47 -6.75 -0.79
N VAL A 87 0.57 -6.67 -1.64
CA VAL A 87 0.51 -5.91 -2.89
C VAL A 87 -0.53 -6.50 -3.85
N LEU A 88 -0.57 -7.82 -4.02
CA LEU A 88 -1.57 -8.47 -4.88
C LEU A 88 -3.00 -8.22 -4.38
N LEU A 89 -3.24 -8.29 -3.07
CA LEU A 89 -4.53 -7.95 -2.49
C LEU A 89 -4.88 -6.47 -2.70
N ALA A 90 -3.92 -5.55 -2.56
CA ALA A 90 -4.15 -4.14 -2.85
C ALA A 90 -4.58 -3.91 -4.31
N LEU A 91 -3.96 -4.63 -5.26
CA LEU A 91 -4.36 -4.58 -6.68
C LEU A 91 -5.78 -5.11 -6.90
N LEU A 92 -6.18 -6.20 -6.24
CA LEU A 92 -7.55 -6.70 -6.31
C LEU A 92 -8.56 -5.67 -5.76
N GLY A 93 -8.24 -5.05 -4.62
CA GLY A 93 -9.05 -3.98 -4.04
C GLY A 93 -9.16 -2.77 -4.95
N LEU A 94 -8.07 -2.38 -5.61
CA LEU A 94 -8.03 -1.30 -6.59
C LEU A 94 -8.92 -1.61 -7.80
N ILE A 95 -8.78 -2.80 -8.41
CA ILE A 95 -9.60 -3.23 -9.54
C ILE A 95 -11.09 -3.23 -9.16
N SER A 96 -11.43 -3.74 -7.99
CA SER A 96 -12.81 -3.72 -7.48
C SER A 96 -13.34 -2.28 -7.37
N SER A 97 -12.54 -1.35 -6.81
CA SER A 97 -12.93 0.06 -6.70
C SER A 97 -13.14 0.74 -8.05
N LEU A 98 -12.28 0.46 -9.04
CA LEU A 98 -12.40 0.99 -10.40
C LEU A 98 -13.64 0.46 -11.12
N ARG A 99 -14.13 -0.71 -10.72
CA ARG A 99 -15.38 -1.32 -11.22
C ARG A 99 -16.62 -0.90 -10.43
N ASN A 100 -16.49 0.00 -9.46
CA ASN A 100 -17.56 0.39 -8.53
C ASN A 100 -18.11 -0.79 -7.71
N GLN A 101 -17.27 -1.78 -7.42
CA GLN A 101 -17.61 -2.98 -6.66
C GLN A 101 -17.05 -2.91 -5.24
N GLN A 102 -17.70 -3.59 -4.30
CA GLN A 102 -17.25 -3.72 -2.91
C GLN A 102 -16.84 -5.17 -2.63
N ASP A 103 -15.91 -5.69 -3.43
CA ASP A 103 -15.46 -7.07 -3.27
C ASP A 103 -14.53 -7.17 -2.07
N LEU A 104 -14.78 -8.17 -1.23
CA LEU A 104 -13.91 -8.45 -0.10
C LEU A 104 -12.58 -8.99 -0.62
N LEU A 105 -11.48 -8.50 -0.05
CA LEU A 105 -10.18 -9.10 -0.27
C LEU A 105 -10.20 -10.57 0.19
N PRO A 106 -9.68 -11.51 -0.62
CA PRO A 106 -9.57 -12.91 -0.23
C PRO A 106 -8.92 -13.09 1.15
N PHE A 107 -9.41 -14.09 1.90
CA PHE A 107 -8.95 -14.50 3.23
C PHE A 107 -9.14 -13.48 4.37
N ILE A 108 -8.81 -12.21 4.16
CA ILE A 108 -8.68 -11.21 5.23
C ILE A 108 -9.72 -10.08 5.18
N GLY A 109 -10.33 -9.83 4.02
CA GLY A 109 -11.12 -8.63 3.81
C GLY A 109 -12.38 -8.54 4.68
N LYS A 110 -12.98 -9.67 5.05
CA LYS A 110 -14.13 -9.72 5.97
C LYS A 110 -13.75 -9.22 7.36
N TYR A 111 -12.55 -9.54 7.83
CA TYR A 111 -12.06 -9.13 9.15
C TYR A 111 -11.79 -7.63 9.17
N PHE A 112 -11.20 -7.08 8.11
CA PHE A 112 -10.95 -5.65 7.98
C PHE A 112 -12.24 -4.83 8.09
N GLN A 113 -13.34 -5.28 7.46
CA GLN A 113 -14.63 -4.61 7.60
C GLN A 113 -15.21 -4.68 9.02
N LYS A 114 -14.93 -5.76 9.76
CA LYS A 114 -15.39 -5.95 11.15
C LYS A 114 -14.55 -5.18 12.16
N TRP A 115 -13.24 -5.10 11.98
CA TRP A 115 -12.32 -4.48 12.95
C TRP A 115 -12.25 -2.97 12.81
N PHE A 116 -12.28 -2.45 11.59
CA PHE A 116 -12.07 -1.02 11.32
C PHE A 116 -13.37 -0.23 11.17
N THR A 117 -14.39 -0.57 11.96
CA THR A 117 -15.72 0.08 11.92
C THR A 117 -15.70 1.55 12.33
N PHE A 118 -14.66 1.99 13.03
CA PHE A 118 -14.42 3.40 13.35
C PHE A 118 -14.15 4.27 12.11
N ILE A 119 -13.71 3.68 10.99
CA ILE A 119 -13.58 4.36 9.71
C ILE A 119 -14.98 4.45 9.09
N LYS A 120 -15.64 5.59 9.26
CA LYS A 120 -17.01 5.83 8.76
C LYS A 120 -17.05 6.17 7.29
#